data_AF-F1JYR2-F1
#
_entry.id   AF-F1JYR2-F1
#
_cell.length_a   1.000
_cell.length_b   1.000
_cell.length_c   1.000
_cell.angle_alpha   90.00
_cell.angle_beta   90.00
_cell.angle_gamma   90.00
#
_symmetry.space_group_name_H-M   'P 1'
#
loop_
_entity.id
_entity.type
_entity.pdbx_description
1 polymer ?
#
loop_
_entity_poly.entity_id
_entity_poly.type
_entity_poly.pdbx_seq_one_letter_code
_entity_poly.pdbx_strand_id
1 'polypeptide(L)'
;SVALGIETNSMKDPESEFRRMGQRIFEPSLDVNLRALLAFFGGNIMKLFRIRGNPYDVHAFFTRIVDEMVTHRERNGVERADMLNLLIKLKNEGFVPPDAHGEHADKGNGVTNGTNGVSQESRTKLTQKEIAAQVFVFFIAGFETTSTTTSFALYELAKHPDVQEKVLQEIDATLKKYNGQVTYEAIMDMPYMEMVIQ
;
A
#
# COMPACT_ATOMS: atom_id res chain seq x y z
N SER A 1 7.63 7.44 -4.99
CA SER A 1 6.57 6.90 -4.11
C SER A 1 5.54 6.20 -4.98
N VAL A 2 5.25 4.92 -4.71
CA VAL A 2 4.43 4.03 -5.56
C VAL A 2 2.94 4.06 -5.17
N ALA A 3 2.63 4.36 -3.90
CA ALA A 3 1.25 4.37 -3.40
C ALA A 3 0.61 5.77 -3.43
N LEU A 4 1.28 6.77 -2.86
CA LEU A 4 0.68 8.09 -2.57
C LEU A 4 1.30 9.25 -3.36
N GLY A 5 2.46 9.03 -3.98
CA GLY A 5 3.18 10.09 -4.68
C GLY A 5 3.83 11.14 -3.76
N ILE A 6 3.81 10.95 -2.43
CA ILE A 6 4.48 11.85 -1.47
C ILE A 6 5.95 11.46 -1.29
N GLU A 7 6.82 12.47 -1.26
CA GLU A 7 8.19 12.35 -0.77
C GLU A 7 8.23 12.65 0.73
N THR A 8 8.32 11.60 1.54
CA THR A 8 8.32 11.71 3.01
C THR A 8 9.72 11.89 3.59
N ASN A 9 10.76 11.64 2.77
CA ASN A 9 12.18 11.71 3.11
C ASN A 9 12.56 11.04 4.45
N SER A 10 11.80 10.01 4.86
CA SER A 10 11.85 9.38 6.18
C SER A 10 13.16 8.62 6.48
N MET A 11 13.99 8.40 5.44
CA MET A 11 15.34 7.85 5.58
C MET A 11 16.35 8.91 6.01
N LYS A 12 16.17 10.17 5.61
CA LYS A 12 17.04 11.30 6.01
C LYS A 12 16.56 11.98 7.28
N ASP A 13 15.25 11.97 7.50
CA ASP A 13 14.62 12.54 8.69
C ASP A 13 13.97 11.41 9.54
N PRO A 14 14.70 10.94 10.58
CA PRO A 14 14.18 9.94 11.51
C PRO A 14 12.90 10.37 12.24
N GLU A 15 12.65 11.67 12.39
CA GLU A 15 11.51 12.22 13.11
C GLU A 15 10.34 12.61 12.18
N SER A 16 10.40 12.21 10.91
CA SER A 16 9.34 12.48 9.94
C SER A 16 7.96 12.06 10.46
N GLU A 17 6.96 12.92 10.24
CA GLU A 17 5.58 12.72 10.73
C GLU A 17 5.03 11.37 10.26
N PHE A 18 5.31 10.97 9.02
CA PHE A 18 4.92 9.67 8.46
C PHE A 18 5.49 8.48 9.23
N ARG A 19 6.77 8.52 9.62
CA ARG A 19 7.39 7.43 10.36
C ARG A 19 6.81 7.33 11.76
N ARG A 20 6.68 8.47 12.47
CA ARG A 20 6.08 8.52 13.80
C ARG A 20 4.65 8.01 13.82
N MET A 21 3.83 8.43 12.85
CA MET A 21 2.45 7.96 12.72
C MET A 21 2.36 6.47 12.35
N GLY A 22 3.34 5.95 11.59
CA GLY A 22 3.43 4.52 11.31
C GLY A 22 3.79 3.68 12.54
N GLN A 23 4.82 4.09 13.28
CA GLN A 23 5.22 3.41 14.53
C GLN A 23 4.12 3.44 15.59
N ARG A 24 3.40 4.56 15.72
CA ARG A 24 2.30 4.71 16.70
C ARG A 24 1.20 3.65 16.55
N ILE A 25 1.03 3.07 15.37
CA ILE A 25 0.03 2.01 15.10
C ILE A 25 0.47 0.66 15.69
N PHE A 26 1.78 0.38 15.69
CA PHE A 26 2.34 -0.92 16.08
C PHE A 26 2.95 -0.92 17.48
N GLU A 27 3.30 0.25 18.03
CA GLU A 27 3.87 0.37 19.36
C GLU A 27 2.87 -0.03 20.45
N PRO A 28 3.21 -1.03 21.30
CA PRO A 28 2.34 -1.46 22.38
C PRO A 28 2.18 -0.31 23.38
N SER A 29 0.95 0.15 23.52
CA SER A 29 0.56 1.19 24.47
C SER A 29 -0.68 0.73 25.22
N LEU A 30 -0.87 1.22 26.45
CA LEU A 30 -2.00 0.78 27.28
C LEU A 30 -3.35 1.05 26.58
N ASP A 31 -3.47 2.14 25.83
CA ASP A 31 -4.66 2.46 25.07
C ASP A 31 -4.86 1.55 23.85
N VAL A 32 -3.80 1.26 23.08
CA VAL A 32 -3.88 0.35 21.92
C VAL A 32 -4.14 -1.09 22.37
N ASN A 33 -3.43 -1.57 23.39
CA ASN A 33 -3.59 -2.92 23.91
C ASN A 33 -4.96 -3.14 24.56
N LEU A 34 -5.47 -2.15 25.31
CA LEU A 34 -6.82 -2.22 25.88
C LEU A 34 -7.89 -2.26 24.78
N ARG A 35 -7.74 -1.44 23.73
CA ARG A 35 -8.66 -1.45 22.58
C ARG A 35 -8.58 -2.76 21.81
N ALA A 36 -7.38 -3.30 21.60
CA ALA A 36 -7.19 -4.60 20.96
C ALA A 36 -7.83 -5.74 21.78
N LEU A 37 -7.66 -5.72 23.11
CA LEU A 37 -8.30 -6.67 24.01
C LEU A 37 -9.84 -6.57 23.96
N LEU A 38 -10.37 -5.34 23.98
CA LEU A 38 -11.81 -5.09 23.81
C LEU A 38 -12.30 -5.50 22.43
N ALA A 39 -11.49 -5.38 21.38
CA ALA A 39 -11.85 -5.84 20.05
C ALA A 39 -11.92 -7.35 19.97
N PHE A 40 -10.98 -8.04 20.60
CA PHE A 40 -10.87 -9.50 20.60
C PHE A 40 -11.92 -10.18 21.49
N PHE A 41 -12.10 -9.71 22.73
CA PHE A 41 -13.01 -10.33 23.72
C PHE A 41 -14.35 -9.61 23.86
N GLY A 42 -14.42 -8.34 23.52
CA GLY A 42 -15.50 -7.42 23.90
C GLY A 42 -16.21 -6.77 22.72
N GLY A 43 -16.34 -7.45 21.57
CA GLY A 43 -16.95 -6.87 20.35
C GLY A 43 -18.33 -6.22 20.60
N ASN A 44 -19.12 -6.74 21.55
CA ASN A 44 -20.39 -6.15 21.97
C ASN A 44 -20.22 -4.84 22.77
N ILE A 45 -19.19 -4.74 23.62
CA ILE A 45 -18.84 -3.53 24.38
C ILE A 45 -18.36 -2.44 23.42
N MET A 46 -17.52 -2.79 22.44
CA MET A 46 -17.06 -1.82 21.43
C MET A 46 -18.23 -1.27 20.60
N LYS A 47 -19.16 -2.13 20.18
CA LYS A 47 -20.36 -1.72 19.44
C LYS A 47 -21.28 -0.83 20.28
N LEU A 48 -21.47 -1.16 21.56
CA LEU A 48 -22.31 -0.40 22.49
C LEU A 48 -21.75 1.01 22.75
N PHE A 49 -20.45 1.13 22.99
CA PHE A 49 -19.79 2.40 23.28
C PHE A 49 -19.22 3.12 22.03
N ARG A 50 -19.38 2.54 20.83
CA ARG A 50 -18.83 3.05 19.56
C ARG A 50 -17.34 3.40 19.65
N ILE A 51 -16.57 2.58 20.36
CA ILE A 51 -15.13 2.78 20.54
C ILE A 51 -14.44 2.52 19.21
N ARG A 52 -13.65 3.50 18.73
CA ARG A 52 -12.83 3.34 17.53
C ARG A 52 -11.59 2.52 17.84
N GLY A 53 -11.31 1.51 17.02
CA GLY A 53 -10.11 0.67 17.17
C GLY A 53 -8.82 1.47 17.02
N ASN A 54 -8.76 2.39 16.05
CA ASN A 54 -7.55 3.14 15.76
C ASN A 54 -7.40 4.39 16.66
N PRO A 55 -6.14 4.77 17.00
CA PRO A 55 -5.84 6.07 17.58
C PRO A 55 -6.36 7.23 16.72
N TYR A 56 -6.86 8.30 17.38
CA TYR A 56 -7.50 9.42 16.68
C TYR A 56 -6.50 10.27 15.90
N ASP A 57 -5.32 10.49 16.47
CA ASP A 57 -4.17 11.17 15.87
C ASP A 57 -3.77 10.54 14.54
N VAL A 58 -3.62 9.20 14.51
CA VAL A 58 -3.32 8.44 13.29
C VAL A 58 -4.41 8.64 12.23
N HIS A 59 -5.68 8.44 12.61
CA HIS A 59 -6.79 8.63 11.68
C HIS A 59 -6.87 10.06 11.12
N ALA A 60 -6.67 11.06 11.99
CA ALA A 60 -6.70 12.47 11.60
C ALA A 60 -5.57 12.81 10.63
N PHE A 61 -4.37 12.30 10.88
CA PHE A 61 -3.22 12.44 9.99
C PHE A 61 -3.48 11.86 8.60
N PHE A 62 -3.87 10.58 8.51
CA PHE A 62 -4.09 9.92 7.22
C PHE A 62 -5.26 10.52 6.45
N THR A 63 -6.33 10.92 7.14
CA THR A 63 -7.46 11.60 6.48
C THR A 63 -7.03 12.96 5.92
N ARG A 64 -6.31 13.76 6.72
CA ARG A 64 -5.82 15.07 6.32
C ARG A 64 -4.91 14.97 5.10
N ILE A 65 -3.92 14.10 5.13
CA ILE A 65 -2.94 14.02 4.05
C ILE A 65 -3.55 13.51 2.74
N VAL A 66 -4.48 12.56 2.82
CA VAL A 66 -5.20 12.06 1.64
C VAL A 66 -6.10 13.14 1.05
N ASP A 67 -6.79 13.91 1.90
CA ASP A 67 -7.61 15.04 1.45
C ASP A 67 -6.77 16.11 0.76
N GLU A 68 -5.63 16.51 1.35
CA GLU A 68 -4.69 17.46 0.76
C GLU A 68 -4.18 16.96 -0.60
N MET A 69 -3.80 15.67 -0.71
CA MET A 69 -3.29 15.10 -1.95
C MET A 69 -4.35 15.02 -3.06
N VAL A 70 -5.54 14.50 -2.74
CA VAL A 70 -6.63 14.38 -3.72
C VAL A 70 -7.02 15.76 -4.22
N THR A 71 -7.18 16.72 -3.31
CA THR A 71 -7.51 18.11 -3.65
C THR A 71 -6.42 18.75 -4.51
N HIS A 72 -5.15 18.54 -4.18
CA HIS A 72 -4.03 19.05 -4.96
C HIS A 72 -4.03 18.50 -6.39
N ARG A 73 -4.26 17.20 -6.56
CA ARG A 73 -4.28 16.55 -7.89
C ARG A 73 -5.47 16.99 -8.72
N GLU A 74 -6.65 17.06 -8.13
CA GLU A 74 -7.87 17.50 -8.81
C GLU A 74 -7.78 18.97 -9.26
N ARG A 75 -7.16 19.84 -8.46
CA ARG A 75 -6.99 21.27 -8.81
C ARG A 75 -5.93 21.50 -9.88
N ASN A 76 -4.83 20.76 -9.84
CA ASN A 76 -3.68 20.98 -10.73
C ASN A 76 -3.68 20.06 -11.95
N GLY A 77 -4.66 19.15 -12.08
CA GLY A 77 -4.70 18.18 -13.17
C GLY A 77 -3.51 17.23 -13.18
N VAL A 78 -2.97 16.89 -12.01
CA VAL A 78 -1.78 16.04 -11.88
C VAL A 78 -2.21 14.57 -11.90
N GLU A 79 -1.91 13.88 -12.98
CA GLU A 79 -2.02 12.43 -13.07
C GLU A 79 -0.67 11.76 -12.85
N ARG A 80 -0.65 10.73 -12.00
CA ARG A 80 0.53 9.88 -11.76
C ARG A 80 0.13 8.42 -11.87
N ALA A 81 1.04 7.58 -12.35
CA ALA A 81 0.87 6.14 -12.34
C ALA A 81 1.11 5.58 -10.92
N ASP A 82 0.18 5.86 -10.01
CA ASP A 82 0.19 5.37 -8.63
C ASP A 82 -1.21 4.95 -8.16
N MET A 83 -1.24 4.25 -7.03
CA MET A 83 -2.47 3.73 -6.43
C MET A 83 -3.48 4.83 -6.09
N LEU A 84 -3.02 5.99 -5.59
CA LEU A 84 -3.92 7.11 -5.29
C LEU A 84 -4.66 7.59 -6.54
N ASN A 85 -4.00 7.60 -7.70
CA ASN A 85 -4.65 7.97 -8.96
C ASN A 85 -5.75 6.98 -9.35
N LEU A 86 -5.55 5.68 -9.10
CA LEU A 86 -6.59 4.66 -9.29
C LEU A 86 -7.79 4.90 -8.37
N LEU A 87 -7.54 5.26 -7.11
CA LEU A 87 -8.61 5.59 -6.15
C LEU A 87 -9.37 6.88 -6.53
N ILE A 88 -8.68 7.88 -7.09
CA ILE A 88 -9.31 9.09 -7.62
C ILE A 88 -10.21 8.76 -8.82
N LYS A 89 -9.77 7.88 -9.73
CA LYS A 89 -10.62 7.40 -10.84
C LYS A 89 -11.86 6.67 -10.33
N LEU A 90 -11.72 5.80 -9.33
CA LEU A 90 -12.87 5.14 -8.68
C LEU A 90 -13.83 6.13 -7.98
N LYS A 91 -13.31 7.20 -7.38
CA LYS A 91 -14.12 8.29 -6.80
C LYS A 91 -14.90 9.05 -7.87
N ASN A 92 -14.27 9.39 -8.98
CA ASN A 92 -14.84 10.29 -9.98
C ASN A 92 -15.72 9.55 -10.99
N GLU A 93 -15.27 8.40 -11.47
CA GLU A 93 -15.89 7.63 -12.56
C GLU A 93 -16.62 6.37 -12.08
N GLY A 94 -16.25 5.84 -10.90
CA GLY A 94 -16.80 4.58 -10.38
C GLY A 94 -16.20 3.32 -11.03
N PHE A 95 -15.21 3.46 -11.89
CA PHE A 95 -14.43 2.36 -12.47
C PHE A 95 -13.01 2.83 -12.80
N VAL A 96 -12.10 1.89 -13.03
CA VAL A 96 -10.76 2.17 -13.56
C VAL A 96 -10.72 1.64 -14.99
N PRO A 97 -10.46 2.48 -16.01
CA PRO A 97 -10.31 1.99 -17.38
C PRO A 97 -9.08 1.08 -17.49
N PRO A 98 -9.10 0.07 -18.38
CA PRO A 98 -7.93 -0.74 -18.68
C PRO A 98 -6.76 0.14 -19.12
N ASP A 99 -5.56 -0.21 -18.70
CA ASP A 99 -4.34 0.36 -19.25
C ASP A 99 -4.08 -0.16 -20.67
N ALA A 100 -3.10 0.44 -21.36
CA ALA A 100 -2.75 0.10 -22.74
C ALA A 100 -2.24 -1.35 -22.91
N HIS A 101 -1.91 -2.04 -21.82
CA HIS A 101 -1.46 -3.43 -21.76
C HIS A 101 -2.56 -4.40 -21.25
N GLY A 102 -3.83 -3.97 -21.35
CA GLY A 102 -4.98 -4.50 -20.64
C GLY A 102 -5.27 -5.99 -20.75
N GLU A 103 -4.69 -6.78 -19.83
CA GLU A 103 -5.09 -8.17 -19.59
C GLU A 103 -5.89 -8.39 -18.30
N HIS A 104 -5.97 -7.40 -17.39
CA HIS A 104 -6.59 -7.58 -16.06
C HIS A 104 -7.67 -6.59 -15.67
N ALA A 105 -8.12 -5.72 -16.58
CA ALA A 105 -9.37 -5.03 -16.34
C ALA A 105 -10.50 -6.05 -16.35
N ASP A 106 -11.21 -6.16 -15.23
CA ASP A 106 -12.51 -6.83 -15.17
C ASP A 106 -13.33 -6.34 -16.36
N LYS A 107 -13.47 -7.20 -17.38
CA LYS A 107 -14.53 -7.08 -18.38
C LYS A 107 -15.82 -7.43 -17.65
N GLY A 108 -16.22 -6.59 -16.71
CA GLY A 108 -17.50 -6.71 -16.05
C GLY A 108 -18.56 -6.71 -17.14
N ASN A 109 -19.15 -7.89 -17.39
CA ASN A 109 -20.13 -8.21 -18.41
C ASN A 109 -20.43 -7.07 -19.40
N GLY A 110 -19.53 -6.88 -20.36
CA GLY A 110 -19.85 -6.18 -21.60
C GLY A 110 -20.66 -7.11 -22.51
N VAL A 111 -21.94 -7.36 -22.18
CA VAL A 111 -22.86 -7.94 -23.17
C VAL A 111 -23.29 -6.83 -24.11
N THR A 112 -22.90 -7.03 -25.36
CA THR A 112 -23.29 -6.32 -26.56
C THR A 112 -24.80 -6.08 -26.65
N ASN A 113 -25.15 -4.86 -27.06
CA ASN A 113 -26.39 -4.43 -27.72
C ASN A 113 -27.53 -5.44 -27.85
N GLY A 114 -28.66 -5.16 -27.21
CA GLY A 114 -29.95 -5.71 -27.63
C GLY A 114 -30.91 -6.00 -26.48
N THR A 115 -31.97 -5.18 -26.42
CA THR A 115 -33.28 -5.46 -25.81
C THR A 115 -33.38 -5.77 -24.31
N ASN A 116 -34.06 -4.85 -23.65
CA ASN A 116 -34.99 -5.06 -22.53
C ASN A 116 -34.43 -5.58 -21.20
N GLY A 117 -34.18 -4.62 -20.31
CA GLY A 117 -34.55 -4.73 -18.90
C GLY A 117 -33.68 -5.61 -18.01
N VAL A 118 -32.54 -5.06 -17.55
CA VAL A 118 -32.03 -5.29 -16.19
C VAL A 118 -31.38 -3.99 -15.71
N SER A 119 -31.70 -3.60 -14.48
CA SER A 119 -31.30 -2.37 -13.80
C SER A 119 -29.81 -2.09 -13.86
N GLN A 120 -29.50 -0.85 -14.26
CA GLN A 120 -28.23 -0.16 -14.08
C GLN A 120 -27.79 -0.26 -12.61
N GLU A 121 -27.02 -1.29 -12.24
CA GLU A 121 -26.33 -1.32 -10.95
C GLU A 121 -25.39 -0.11 -10.93
N SER A 122 -25.74 0.86 -10.11
CA SER A 122 -24.94 2.06 -9.88
C SER A 122 -23.58 1.59 -9.33
N ARG A 123 -22.54 1.59 -10.17
CA ARG A 123 -21.16 1.38 -9.70
C ARG A 123 -20.92 2.42 -8.61
N THR A 124 -20.81 1.94 -7.38
CA THR A 124 -20.76 2.82 -6.20
C THR A 124 -19.42 3.55 -6.22
N LYS A 125 -19.48 4.87 -6.39
CA LYS A 125 -18.29 5.73 -6.36
C LYS A 125 -17.70 5.73 -4.95
N LEU A 126 -16.37 5.69 -4.85
CA LEU A 126 -15.70 5.84 -3.56
C LEU A 126 -15.90 7.26 -3.02
N THR A 127 -16.17 7.34 -1.73
CA THR A 127 -16.13 8.58 -0.97
C THR A 127 -14.70 8.95 -0.58
N GLN A 128 -14.46 10.23 -0.29
CA GLN A 128 -13.15 10.70 0.19
C GLN A 128 -12.67 9.94 1.44
N LYS A 129 -13.60 9.57 2.32
CA LYS A 129 -13.30 8.78 3.53
C LYS A 129 -12.89 7.35 3.20
N GLU A 130 -13.51 6.73 2.19
CA GLU A 130 -13.12 5.39 1.74
C GLU A 130 -11.75 5.40 1.07
N ILE A 131 -11.41 6.45 0.30
CA ILE A 131 -10.05 6.61 -0.24
C ILE A 131 -9.03 6.71 0.90
N ALA A 132 -9.30 7.52 1.92
CA ALA A 132 -8.43 7.64 3.08
C ALA A 132 -8.28 6.32 3.84
N ALA A 133 -9.39 5.57 3.99
CA ALA A 133 -9.36 4.24 4.60
C ALA A 133 -8.53 3.23 3.81
N GLN A 134 -8.66 3.20 2.47
CA GLN A 134 -7.87 2.31 1.63
C GLN A 134 -6.38 2.65 1.69
N VAL A 135 -6.04 3.94 1.57
CA VAL A 135 -4.66 4.43 1.73
C VAL A 135 -4.08 4.00 3.08
N PHE A 136 -4.85 4.13 4.15
CA PHE A 136 -4.44 3.70 5.48
C PHE A 136 -4.13 2.21 5.54
N VAL A 137 -5.01 1.37 4.97
CA VAL A 137 -4.82 -0.11 4.93
C VAL A 137 -3.56 -0.48 4.16
N PHE A 138 -3.34 0.09 2.98
CA PHE A 138 -2.13 -0.18 2.19
C PHE A 138 -0.86 0.27 2.91
N PHE A 139 -0.91 1.40 3.61
CA PHE A 139 0.21 1.88 4.40
C PHE A 139 0.58 0.90 5.52
N ILE A 140 -0.38 0.50 6.36
CA ILE A 140 -0.07 -0.41 7.48
C ILE A 140 0.39 -1.78 6.99
N ALA A 141 -0.19 -2.27 5.88
CA ALA A 141 0.15 -3.57 5.33
C ALA A 141 1.59 -3.59 4.81
N GLY A 142 2.08 -2.52 4.18
CA GLY A 142 3.43 -2.45 3.62
C GLY A 142 4.50 -1.89 4.57
N PHE A 143 4.12 -1.23 5.66
CA PHE A 143 5.09 -0.59 6.56
C PHE A 143 5.82 -1.62 7.45
N GLU A 144 5.06 -2.36 8.27
CA GLU A 144 5.65 -3.25 9.28
C GLU A 144 6.13 -4.58 8.67
N THR A 145 5.35 -5.15 7.75
CA THR A 145 5.67 -6.46 7.17
C THR A 145 6.97 -6.40 6.36
N THR A 146 7.09 -5.43 5.45
CA THR A 146 8.28 -5.29 4.60
C THR A 146 9.51 -4.93 5.41
N SER A 147 9.40 -4.00 6.38
CA SER A 147 10.54 -3.65 7.23
C SER A 147 11.03 -4.82 8.08
N THR A 148 10.10 -5.63 8.61
CA THR A 148 10.40 -6.85 9.35
C THR A 148 11.07 -7.89 8.44
N THR A 149 10.46 -8.22 7.29
CA THR A 149 11.01 -9.19 6.33
C THR A 149 12.41 -8.79 5.88
N THR A 150 12.63 -7.52 5.51
CA THR A 150 13.96 -7.04 5.11
C THR A 150 14.96 -7.13 6.26
N SER A 151 14.56 -6.81 7.49
CA SER A 151 15.44 -6.89 8.66
C SER A 151 15.87 -8.33 8.94
N PHE A 152 14.94 -9.29 8.85
CA PHE A 152 15.26 -10.72 9.02
C PHE A 152 16.11 -11.27 7.88
N ALA A 153 15.79 -10.93 6.63
CA ALA A 153 16.60 -11.34 5.48
C ALA A 153 18.05 -10.86 5.62
N LEU A 154 18.26 -9.59 5.98
CA LEU A 154 19.61 -9.04 6.20
C LEU A 154 20.31 -9.70 7.39
N TYR A 155 19.58 -10.02 8.46
CA TYR A 155 20.12 -10.71 9.63
C TYR A 155 20.59 -12.12 9.28
N GLU A 156 19.78 -12.89 8.55
CA GLU A 156 20.13 -14.25 8.14
C GLU A 156 21.30 -14.26 7.15
N LEU A 157 21.34 -13.30 6.20
CA LEU A 157 22.47 -13.13 5.29
C LEU A 157 23.78 -12.81 6.06
N ALA A 158 23.73 -11.91 7.03
CA ALA A 158 24.91 -11.56 7.83
C ALA A 158 25.45 -12.75 8.66
N LYS A 159 24.61 -13.73 8.99
CA LYS A 159 24.99 -14.97 9.69
C LYS A 159 25.47 -16.09 8.77
N HIS A 160 25.14 -16.03 7.49
CA HIS A 160 25.48 -17.06 6.50
C HIS A 160 26.28 -16.42 5.35
N PRO A 161 27.59 -16.14 5.55
CA PRO A 161 28.41 -15.45 4.56
C PRO A 161 28.48 -16.17 3.21
N ASP A 162 28.37 -17.49 3.20
CA ASP A 162 28.33 -18.31 1.99
C ASP A 162 27.05 -18.06 1.16
N VAL A 163 25.90 -17.93 1.83
CA VAL A 163 24.63 -17.55 1.18
C VAL A 163 24.69 -16.10 0.71
N GLN A 164 25.23 -15.21 1.53
CA GLN A 164 25.42 -13.79 1.17
C GLN A 164 26.34 -13.62 -0.05
N GLU A 165 27.46 -14.33 -0.10
CA GLU A 165 28.37 -14.28 -1.24
C GLU A 165 27.69 -14.81 -2.50
N LYS A 166 26.95 -15.92 -2.39
CA LYS A 166 26.24 -16.50 -3.52
C LYS A 166 25.15 -15.59 -4.09
N VAL A 167 24.35 -14.93 -3.23
CA VAL A 167 23.33 -13.99 -3.73
C VAL A 167 23.98 -12.74 -4.33
N LEU A 168 25.08 -12.23 -3.76
CA LEU A 168 25.82 -11.12 -4.36
C LEU A 168 26.40 -11.46 -5.73
N GLN A 169 26.92 -12.68 -5.91
CA GLN A 169 27.40 -13.16 -7.21
C GLN A 169 26.27 -13.22 -8.24
N GLU A 170 25.07 -13.66 -7.85
CA GLU A 170 23.89 -13.62 -8.74
C GLU A 170 23.54 -12.16 -9.11
N ILE A 171 23.44 -11.27 -8.12
CA ILE A 171 23.15 -9.85 -8.36
C ILE A 171 24.16 -9.23 -9.34
N ASP A 172 25.46 -9.44 -9.12
CA ASP A 172 26.52 -8.89 -9.97
C ASP A 172 26.45 -9.45 -11.41
N ALA A 173 26.17 -10.75 -11.56
CA ALA A 173 26.03 -11.37 -12.86
C ALA A 173 24.80 -10.83 -13.61
N THR A 174 23.66 -10.73 -12.93
CA THR A 174 22.42 -10.19 -13.49
C THR A 174 22.58 -8.72 -13.84
N LEU A 175 23.13 -7.88 -12.96
CA LEU A 175 23.36 -6.47 -13.27
C LEU A 175 24.30 -6.28 -14.47
N LYS A 176 25.33 -7.11 -14.64
CA LYS A 176 26.17 -7.09 -15.85
C LYS A 176 25.37 -7.40 -17.12
N LYS A 177 24.43 -8.35 -17.05
CA LYS A 177 23.54 -8.70 -18.17
C LYS A 177 22.59 -7.55 -18.55
N TYR A 178 22.14 -6.76 -17.58
CA TYR A 178 21.21 -5.63 -17.78
C TYR A 178 21.91 -4.25 -17.75
N ASN A 179 23.15 -4.15 -18.23
CA ASN A 179 23.88 -2.87 -18.38
C ASN A 179 24.04 -2.06 -17.07
N GLY A 180 24.10 -2.75 -15.93
CA GLY A 180 24.20 -2.16 -14.59
C GLY A 180 22.89 -1.56 -14.07
N GLN A 181 21.76 -1.79 -14.75
CA GLN A 181 20.47 -1.23 -14.37
C GLN A 181 19.60 -2.25 -13.61
N VAL A 182 18.96 -1.77 -12.55
CA VAL A 182 17.93 -2.54 -11.83
C VAL A 182 16.60 -2.33 -12.55
N THR A 183 16.31 -3.16 -13.56
CA THR A 183 15.03 -3.15 -14.27
C THR A 183 14.08 -4.23 -13.71
N TYR A 184 12.81 -4.20 -14.14
CA TYR A 184 11.85 -5.24 -13.78
C TYR A 184 12.33 -6.62 -14.23
N GLU A 185 12.84 -6.72 -15.47
CA GLU A 185 13.37 -7.94 -16.05
C GLU A 185 14.62 -8.42 -15.32
N ALA A 186 15.47 -7.49 -14.84
CA ALA A 186 16.65 -7.83 -14.05
C ALA A 186 16.26 -8.49 -12.72
N ILE A 187 15.26 -7.94 -12.02
CA ILE A 187 14.78 -8.52 -10.75
C ILE A 187 14.18 -9.91 -10.98
N MET A 188 13.41 -10.08 -12.06
CA MET A 188 12.83 -11.38 -12.43
C MET A 188 13.88 -12.43 -12.82
N ASP A 189 15.12 -12.02 -13.11
CA ASP A 189 16.26 -12.87 -13.47
C ASP A 189 17.21 -13.10 -12.28
N MET A 190 16.68 -13.09 -11.05
CA MET A 190 17.41 -13.39 -9.80
C MET A 190 16.71 -14.49 -8.98
N PRO A 191 16.73 -15.76 -9.42
CA PRO A 191 16.04 -16.86 -8.73
C PRO A 191 16.63 -17.19 -7.35
N TYR A 192 17.93 -16.96 -7.12
CA TYR A 192 18.54 -17.18 -5.81
C TYR A 192 18.15 -16.09 -4.80
N MET A 193 18.03 -14.84 -5.24
CA MET A 193 17.43 -13.77 -4.42
C MET A 193 16.00 -14.12 -3.98
N GLU A 194 15.17 -14.65 -4.88
CA GLU A 194 13.82 -15.10 -4.55
C GLU A 194 13.85 -16.17 -3.44
N MET A 195 14.77 -17.14 -3.52
CA MET A 195 14.95 -18.17 -2.49
C MET A 195 15.48 -17.62 -1.15
N VAL A 196 16.16 -16.47 -1.14
CA VAL A 196 16.60 -15.81 0.10
C VAL A 196 15.43 -15.10 0.79
N ILE A 197 14.46 -14.61 0.02
CA ILE A 197 13.31 -13.85 0.54
C ILE A 197 12.18 -14.79 1.02
N GLN A 198 12.00 -15.94 0.38
CA GLN A 198 10.96 -16.94 0.71
C GLN A 198 11.31 -17.79 1.94
#